data_AF-A0AAW2R5G2-F1
#
_entry.id   AF-A0AAW2R5G2-F1
#
_cell.length_a   1.000
_cell.length_b   1.000
_cell.length_c   1.000
_cell.angle_alpha   90.00
_cell.angle_beta   90.00
_cell.angle_gamma   90.00
#
_symmetry.space_group_name_H-M   'P 1'
#
loop_
_entity.id
_entity.type
_entity.pdbx_description
1 polymer ?
#
loop_
_entity_poly.entity_id
_entity_poly.type
_entity_poly.pdbx_seq_one_letter_code
_entity_poly.pdbx_strand_id
1 'polypeptide(L)'
;MAREIVYGTWESSVQKLPKYMGAVQKYNPGTVVEWKHKALHPTGAYVIGYVFWAFKPCIEGFKFCRNIISVDGTHLYTRYKHKMLIAATMDGNQQVLPLAFAIVDDESYASWKWFLQQLSRHVIRGRRGVCLISDRHAGIIKAVNESSEFVPPNGVHRYCLRHVCSNFNSHHKNIVLKDLCWRAGSEYQIRKFNRIMEEIKGHKLEAFTFLDRINKEKWTASHDGGWRCGILTTNMSECINGVLKGARRLPVTAIVEITLQLTKYDHLQQSASVVTKRQQGLGFNTHVVKLANRECSCGKWNQFGIPCSHAQKVCAAYNINAASMVKDYYDVRAYKNTYSKALQPVQSEEYWDVPNLSWYTTLLFVPLHVQVEAKHHVFRTRWIGDKREQDNKPNEEENLQDNQM
;
A
#
# COMPACT_ATOMS: atom_id res chain seq x y z
N MET A 1 28.76 0.53 -14.27
CA MET A 1 30.04 0.91 -13.61
C MET A 1 29.85 1.52 -12.22
N ALA A 2 29.66 2.83 -12.00
CA ALA A 2 29.66 3.40 -10.63
C ALA A 2 28.67 2.74 -9.64
N ARG A 3 27.43 2.47 -10.08
CA ARG A 3 26.41 1.80 -9.24
C ARG A 3 26.77 0.34 -8.90
N GLU A 4 27.37 -0.38 -9.84
CA GLU A 4 27.79 -1.78 -9.64
C GLU A 4 29.03 -1.87 -8.77
N ILE A 5 29.89 -0.85 -8.81
CA ILE A 5 31.05 -0.73 -7.91
C ILE A 5 30.57 -0.57 -6.46
N VAL A 6 29.51 0.22 -6.22
CA VAL A 6 29.00 0.47 -4.85
C VAL A 6 28.10 -0.66 -4.33
N TYR A 7 27.19 -1.17 -5.16
CA TYR A 7 26.13 -2.10 -4.70
C TYR A 7 26.27 -3.53 -5.24
N GLY A 8 27.28 -3.80 -6.06
CA GLY A 8 27.42 -5.06 -6.78
C GLY A 8 26.46 -5.18 -7.97
N THR A 9 26.55 -6.33 -8.66
CA THR A 9 25.60 -6.74 -9.69
C THR A 9 24.30 -7.25 -9.07
N TRP A 10 23.25 -7.42 -9.86
CA TRP A 10 22.03 -8.04 -9.34
C TRP A 10 22.29 -9.47 -8.87
N GLU A 11 23.01 -10.24 -9.68
CA GLU A 11 23.28 -11.66 -9.47
C GLU A 11 24.10 -11.87 -8.19
N SER A 12 25.15 -11.07 -7.98
CA SER A 12 25.93 -11.09 -6.73
C SER A 12 25.10 -10.64 -5.53
N SER A 13 24.19 -9.66 -5.71
CA SER A 13 23.29 -9.22 -4.64
C SER A 13 22.27 -10.28 -4.23
N VAL A 14 21.71 -11.06 -5.17
CA VAL A 14 20.84 -12.19 -4.83
C VAL A 14 21.59 -13.25 -4.04
N GLN A 15 22.85 -13.54 -4.38
CA GLN A 15 23.69 -14.49 -3.63
C GLN A 15 24.07 -13.97 -2.25
N LYS A 16 24.30 -12.67 -2.13
CA LYS A 16 24.62 -11.99 -0.87
C LYS A 16 23.40 -11.87 0.04
N LEU A 17 22.19 -11.91 -0.51
CA LEU A 17 20.96 -11.64 0.22
C LEU A 17 20.74 -12.57 1.43
N PRO A 18 20.90 -13.91 1.36
CA PRO A 18 20.74 -14.78 2.53
C PRO A 18 21.74 -14.46 3.65
N LYS A 19 23.00 -14.16 3.31
CA LYS A 19 24.04 -13.71 4.25
C LYS A 19 23.63 -12.39 4.92
N TYR A 20 23.21 -11.41 4.12
CA TYR A 20 22.78 -10.12 4.63
C TYR A 20 21.56 -10.24 5.55
N MET A 21 20.56 -11.04 5.17
CA MET A 21 19.39 -11.29 6.01
C MET A 21 19.77 -11.98 7.32
N GLY A 22 20.70 -12.95 7.29
CA GLY A 22 21.26 -13.55 8.51
C GLY A 22 21.92 -12.52 9.41
N ALA A 23 22.72 -11.61 8.84
CA ALA A 23 23.32 -10.51 9.58
C ALA A 23 22.26 -9.56 10.17
N VAL A 24 21.22 -9.20 9.41
CA VAL A 24 20.09 -8.41 9.93
C VAL A 24 19.45 -9.10 11.13
N GLN A 25 19.22 -10.41 11.09
CA GLN A 25 18.66 -11.15 12.22
C GLN A 25 19.61 -11.23 13.41
N LYS A 26 20.92 -11.37 13.18
CA LYS A 26 21.96 -11.36 14.23
C LYS A 26 21.98 -10.04 14.99
N TYR A 27 22.03 -8.91 14.27
CA TYR A 27 22.07 -7.57 14.88
C TYR A 27 20.70 -7.08 15.36
N ASN A 28 19.61 -7.61 14.81
CA ASN A 28 18.24 -7.27 15.20
C ASN A 28 17.43 -8.53 15.56
N PRO A 29 17.73 -9.18 16.71
CA PRO A 29 17.13 -10.45 17.08
C PRO A 29 15.60 -10.44 17.10
N GLY A 30 15.02 -11.42 16.40
CA GLY A 30 13.57 -11.59 16.20
C GLY A 30 13.00 -10.83 15.00
N THR A 31 13.84 -10.19 14.18
CA THR A 31 13.48 -9.89 12.80
C THR A 31 13.11 -11.19 12.08
N VAL A 32 11.95 -11.17 11.42
CA VAL A 32 11.43 -12.32 10.68
C VAL A 32 11.93 -12.22 9.25
N VAL A 33 12.43 -13.34 8.72
CA VAL A 33 12.76 -13.51 7.30
C VAL A 33 12.23 -14.86 6.86
N GLU A 34 11.38 -14.88 5.84
CA GLU A 34 10.74 -16.10 5.32
C GLU A 34 11.04 -16.24 3.83
N TRP A 35 11.37 -17.46 3.42
CA TRP A 35 11.81 -17.76 2.05
C TRP A 35 10.86 -18.74 1.37
N LYS A 36 10.56 -18.49 0.10
CA LYS A 36 10.00 -19.50 -0.80
C LYS A 36 11.04 -19.77 -1.87
N HIS A 37 11.55 -20.99 -1.94
CA HIS A 37 12.55 -21.40 -2.92
C HIS A 37 12.09 -22.68 -3.65
N LYS A 38 12.64 -22.92 -4.83
CA LYS A 38 12.36 -24.11 -5.63
C LYS A 38 13.66 -24.77 -6.06
N ALA A 39 13.73 -26.10 -5.93
CA ALA A 39 14.81 -26.89 -6.50
C ALA A 39 14.62 -27.02 -8.02
N LEU A 40 15.69 -26.86 -8.77
CA LEU A 40 15.76 -27.08 -10.20
C LEU A 40 16.22 -28.50 -10.46
N HIS A 41 15.39 -29.27 -11.18
CA HIS A 41 15.80 -30.55 -11.73
C HIS A 41 16.45 -30.35 -13.10
N PRO A 42 17.52 -31.10 -13.45
CA PRO A 42 18.18 -32.14 -12.66
C PRO A 42 19.35 -31.65 -11.77
N THR A 43 19.71 -30.37 -11.83
CA THR A 43 20.94 -29.84 -11.21
C THR A 43 20.94 -29.86 -9.68
N GLY A 44 19.77 -30.01 -9.04
CA GLY A 44 19.62 -30.01 -7.58
C GLY A 44 19.78 -28.64 -6.93
N ALA A 45 19.97 -27.61 -7.75
CA ALA A 45 20.22 -26.26 -7.28
C ALA A 45 18.95 -25.46 -7.02
N TYR A 46 19.02 -24.45 -6.16
CA TYR A 46 17.83 -23.69 -5.76
C TYR A 46 17.76 -22.32 -6.44
N VAL A 47 16.52 -21.87 -6.66
CA VAL A 47 16.17 -20.48 -7.01
C VAL A 47 15.24 -19.94 -5.94
N ILE A 48 15.56 -18.76 -5.41
CA ILE A 48 14.66 -18.02 -4.51
C ILE A 48 13.47 -17.58 -5.35
N GLY A 49 12.25 -18.00 -5.03
CA GLY A 49 11.05 -17.42 -5.60
C GLY A 49 10.70 -16.13 -4.88
N TYR A 50 10.41 -16.22 -3.58
CA TYR A 50 9.96 -15.12 -2.74
C TYR A 50 10.84 -14.96 -1.51
N VAL A 51 10.96 -13.72 -1.04
CA VAL A 51 11.51 -13.40 0.27
C VAL A 51 10.61 -12.41 0.96
N PHE A 52 10.30 -12.65 2.23
CA PHE A 52 9.51 -11.78 3.09
C PHE A 52 10.37 -11.39 4.29
N TRP A 53 10.24 -10.15 4.74
CA TRP A 53 10.85 -9.73 6.00
C TRP A 53 9.97 -8.75 6.76
N ALA A 54 10.05 -8.83 8.08
CA ALA A 54 9.37 -7.92 9.00
C ALA A 54 10.27 -7.67 10.23
N PHE A 55 10.51 -6.40 10.54
CA PHE A 55 11.39 -6.00 11.63
C PHE A 55 10.68 -6.15 12.99
N LYS A 56 11.37 -6.72 13.98
CA LYS A 56 10.79 -6.93 15.32
C LYS A 56 10.20 -5.67 15.95
N PRO A 57 10.89 -4.50 15.92
CA PRO A 57 10.30 -3.27 16.44
C PRO A 57 8.96 -2.91 15.79
N CYS A 58 8.80 -3.10 14.48
CA CYS A 58 7.54 -2.85 13.79
C CYS A 58 6.45 -3.85 14.17
N ILE A 59 6.80 -5.15 14.29
CA ILE A 59 5.87 -6.20 14.72
C ILE A 59 5.32 -5.90 16.13
N GLU A 60 6.20 -5.51 17.05
CA GLU A 60 5.82 -5.19 18.42
C GLU A 60 5.12 -3.83 18.51
N GLY A 61 5.54 -2.85 17.72
CA GLY A 61 4.93 -1.52 17.64
C GLY A 61 3.49 -1.57 17.11
N PHE A 62 3.18 -2.47 16.18
CA PHE A 62 1.83 -2.64 15.64
C PHE A 62 0.77 -2.87 16.73
N LYS A 63 1.16 -3.45 17.87
CA LYS A 63 0.26 -3.68 19.01
C LYS A 63 -0.41 -2.39 19.51
N PHE A 64 0.28 -1.26 19.38
CA PHE A 64 -0.12 0.06 19.86
C PHE A 64 -0.69 0.95 18.75
N CYS A 65 -0.62 0.51 17.49
CA CYS A 65 -1.18 1.22 16.34
C CYS A 65 -2.68 1.00 16.17
N ARG A 66 -3.29 1.75 15.24
CA ARG A 66 -4.66 1.48 14.78
C ARG A 66 -4.76 0.07 14.23
N ASN A 67 -5.93 -0.57 14.36
CA ASN A 67 -6.13 -1.94 13.92
C ASN A 67 -6.38 -2.06 12.41
N ILE A 68 -5.52 -1.41 11.63
CA ILE A 68 -5.61 -1.30 10.18
C ILE A 68 -4.27 -1.65 9.54
N ILE A 69 -4.32 -2.31 8.40
CA ILE A 69 -3.15 -2.56 7.56
C ILE A 69 -3.50 -2.15 6.13
N SER A 70 -2.64 -1.35 5.51
CA SER A 70 -2.67 -1.04 4.09
C SER A 70 -1.65 -1.92 3.37
N VAL A 71 -2.05 -2.55 2.27
CA VAL A 71 -1.12 -3.29 1.39
C VAL A 71 -1.10 -2.71 -0.01
N ASP A 72 0.08 -2.72 -0.63
CA ASP A 72 0.27 -2.26 -2.00
C ASP A 72 1.46 -2.96 -2.65
N GLY A 73 1.43 -3.03 -3.98
CA GLY A 73 2.50 -3.59 -4.82
C GLY A 73 3.24 -2.50 -5.59
N THR A 74 4.52 -2.71 -5.86
CA THR A 74 5.26 -1.86 -6.79
C THR A 74 6.21 -2.67 -7.66
N HIS A 75 6.32 -2.24 -8.91
CA HIS A 75 7.32 -2.75 -9.84
C HIS A 75 8.74 -2.39 -9.37
N LEU A 76 9.63 -3.38 -9.39
CA LEU A 76 11.07 -3.19 -9.36
C LEU A 76 11.58 -3.12 -10.80
N TYR A 77 12.37 -2.09 -11.11
CA TYR A 77 12.94 -1.85 -12.43
C TYR A 77 14.32 -2.51 -12.52
N THR A 78 14.35 -3.80 -12.21
CA THR A 78 15.55 -4.64 -12.27
C THR A 78 15.46 -5.52 -13.52
N ARG A 79 16.57 -6.17 -13.89
CA ARG A 79 16.63 -7.08 -15.05
C ARG A 79 15.56 -8.17 -15.01
N TYR A 80 15.07 -8.50 -13.82
CA TYR A 80 14.16 -9.63 -13.55
C TYR A 80 12.70 -9.23 -13.30
N LYS A 81 12.37 -7.93 -13.43
CA LYS A 81 10.99 -7.40 -13.38
C LYS A 81 10.17 -7.79 -12.15
N HIS A 82 10.85 -8.08 -11.03
CA HIS A 82 10.25 -8.41 -9.75
C HIS A 82 9.27 -7.35 -9.27
N LYS A 83 8.44 -7.76 -8.31
CA LYS A 83 7.55 -6.87 -7.58
C LYS A 83 7.95 -6.83 -6.12
N MET A 84 7.75 -5.68 -5.51
CA MET A 84 7.86 -5.52 -4.07
C MET A 84 6.47 -5.29 -3.50
N LEU A 85 6.11 -6.11 -2.53
CA LEU A 85 4.85 -5.98 -1.79
C LEU A 85 5.16 -5.33 -0.45
N ILE A 86 4.29 -4.42 -0.01
CA ILE A 86 4.46 -3.67 1.23
C ILE A 86 3.19 -3.80 2.07
N ALA A 87 3.37 -3.99 3.37
CA ALA A 87 2.34 -3.80 4.38
C ALA A 87 2.72 -2.63 5.29
N ALA A 88 1.76 -1.75 5.57
CA ALA A 88 1.95 -0.55 6.37
C ALA A 88 0.78 -0.34 7.33
N THR A 89 1.04 0.22 8.50
CA THR A 89 0.01 0.65 9.46
C THR A 89 0.21 2.11 9.84
N MET A 90 -0.64 2.62 10.73
CA MET A 90 -0.61 3.98 11.22
C MET A 90 -0.92 4.01 12.71
N ASP A 91 -0.20 4.83 13.45
CA ASP A 91 -0.43 5.03 14.88
C ASP A 91 -1.62 5.98 15.17
N GLY A 92 -1.84 6.33 16.44
CA GLY A 92 -2.84 7.33 16.81
C GLY A 92 -2.57 8.71 16.21
N ASN A 93 -1.29 9.09 16.09
CA ASN A 93 -0.82 10.40 15.64
C ASN A 93 -0.67 10.54 14.11
N GLN A 94 -1.23 9.61 13.35
CA GLN A 94 -1.18 9.60 11.88
C GLN A 94 0.22 9.38 11.28
N GLN A 95 1.17 8.87 12.07
CA GLN A 95 2.48 8.46 11.57
C GLN A 95 2.39 7.06 10.96
N VAL A 96 3.01 6.88 9.79
CA VAL A 96 3.01 5.62 9.07
C VAL A 96 4.11 4.73 9.64
N LEU A 97 3.77 3.48 9.99
CA LEU A 97 4.72 2.48 10.42
C LEU A 97 4.82 1.38 9.35
N PRO A 98 5.99 1.17 8.70
CA PRO A 98 6.19 0.01 7.83
C PRO A 98 6.11 -1.28 8.64
N LEU A 99 5.31 -2.26 8.21
CA LEU A 99 5.15 -3.52 8.93
C LEU A 99 5.96 -4.66 8.34
N ALA A 100 5.84 -4.84 7.02
CA ALA A 100 6.47 -5.95 6.33
C ALA A 100 6.67 -5.63 4.85
N PHE A 101 7.61 -6.37 4.27
CA PHE A 101 7.96 -6.27 2.87
C PHE A 101 8.13 -7.66 2.29
N ALA A 102 7.92 -7.80 0.99
CA ALA A 102 8.30 -8.98 0.26
C ALA A 102 8.79 -8.64 -1.14
N ILE A 103 9.69 -9.46 -1.66
CA ILE A 103 10.04 -9.48 -3.08
C ILE A 103 9.48 -10.75 -3.69
N VAL A 104 8.75 -10.59 -4.77
CA VAL A 104 8.04 -11.65 -5.46
C VAL A 104 8.28 -11.60 -6.98
N ASP A 105 7.97 -12.69 -7.65
CA ASP A 105 8.07 -12.79 -9.12
C ASP A 105 7.09 -11.83 -9.80
N ASP A 106 5.84 -11.84 -9.38
CA ASP A 106 4.77 -11.02 -9.93
C ASP A 106 3.66 -10.73 -8.92
N GLU A 107 2.74 -9.82 -9.25
CA GLU A 107 1.53 -9.53 -8.45
C GLU A 107 0.40 -10.51 -8.77
N SER A 108 0.66 -11.80 -8.59
CA SER A 108 -0.29 -12.88 -8.84
C SER A 108 -1.11 -13.25 -7.60
N TYR A 109 -2.16 -14.05 -7.77
CA TYR A 109 -2.86 -14.67 -6.64
C TYR A 109 -1.90 -15.47 -5.74
N ALA A 110 -0.93 -16.18 -6.31
CA ALA A 110 -0.02 -17.03 -5.55
C ALA A 110 0.95 -16.22 -4.67
N SER A 111 1.45 -15.09 -5.18
CA SER A 111 2.33 -14.20 -4.41
C SER A 111 1.57 -13.43 -3.34
N TRP A 112 0.37 -12.92 -3.64
CA TRP A 112 -0.49 -12.27 -2.65
C TRP A 112 -0.94 -13.23 -1.55
N LYS A 113 -1.35 -14.46 -1.90
CA LYS A 113 -1.71 -15.48 -0.91
C LYS A 113 -0.54 -15.80 0.01
N TRP A 114 0.65 -16.01 -0.55
CA TRP A 114 1.84 -16.28 0.26
C TRP A 114 2.21 -15.09 1.16
N PHE A 115 2.17 -13.86 0.62
CA PHE A 115 2.47 -12.64 1.40
C PHE A 115 1.49 -12.44 2.57
N LEU A 116 0.19 -12.59 2.32
CA LEU A 116 -0.84 -12.46 3.36
C LEU A 116 -0.73 -13.57 4.42
N GLN A 117 -0.31 -14.78 4.04
CA GLN A 117 -0.02 -15.86 4.99
C GLN A 117 1.15 -15.50 5.92
N GLN A 118 2.25 -14.95 5.38
CA GLN A 118 3.38 -14.49 6.21
C GLN A 118 2.98 -13.32 7.11
N LEU A 119 2.24 -12.36 6.57
CA LEU A 119 1.72 -11.21 7.32
C LEU A 119 0.82 -11.67 8.49
N SER A 120 -0.09 -12.62 8.25
CA SER A 120 -0.93 -13.23 9.28
C SER A 120 -0.08 -13.90 10.38
N ARG A 121 0.81 -14.80 9.95
CA ARG A 121 1.60 -15.67 10.83
C ARG A 121 2.57 -14.90 11.73
N HIS A 122 3.17 -13.82 11.22
CA HIS A 122 4.29 -13.15 11.88
C HIS A 122 3.98 -11.75 12.41
N VAL A 123 3.06 -11.01 11.78
CA VAL A 123 2.76 -9.62 12.16
C VAL A 123 1.43 -9.50 12.88
N ILE A 124 0.38 -10.16 12.37
CA ILE A 124 -0.97 -10.08 12.93
C ILE A 124 -1.18 -11.04 14.12
N ARG A 125 -0.35 -12.09 14.22
CA ARG A 125 -0.47 -13.18 15.22
C ARG A 125 -0.97 -12.71 16.59
N GLY A 126 -2.11 -13.25 17.01
CA GLY A 126 -2.74 -12.96 18.30
C GLY A 126 -3.60 -11.69 18.33
N ARG A 127 -3.74 -10.98 17.20
CA ARG A 127 -4.61 -9.81 17.06
C ARG A 127 -5.85 -10.17 16.25
N ARG A 128 -7.01 -9.74 16.72
CA ARG A 128 -8.30 -9.87 16.04
C ARG A 128 -8.81 -8.51 15.60
N GLY A 129 -9.72 -8.51 14.64
CA GLY A 129 -10.40 -7.35 14.14
C GLY A 129 -9.55 -6.45 13.24
N VAL A 130 -8.51 -7.00 12.60
CA VAL A 130 -7.66 -6.21 11.68
C VAL A 130 -8.46 -5.86 10.42
N CYS A 131 -8.48 -4.58 10.06
CA CYS A 131 -9.01 -4.11 8.79
C CYS A 131 -7.89 -4.01 7.76
N LEU A 132 -7.92 -4.87 6.75
CA LEU A 132 -7.03 -4.81 5.59
C LEU A 132 -7.61 -3.87 4.53
N ILE A 133 -6.85 -2.86 4.10
CA ILE A 133 -7.17 -1.97 3.00
C ILE A 133 -6.22 -2.27 1.85
N SER A 134 -6.76 -2.52 0.66
CA SER A 134 -5.96 -2.76 -0.55
C SER A 134 -6.59 -2.11 -1.77
N ASP A 135 -5.89 -2.18 -2.90
CA ASP A 135 -6.52 -1.99 -4.20
C ASP A 135 -7.56 -3.09 -4.51
N ARG A 136 -8.05 -3.10 -5.76
CA ARG A 136 -9.00 -4.10 -6.26
C ARG A 136 -8.37 -5.10 -7.23
N HIS A 137 -7.07 -5.38 -7.10
CA HIS A 137 -6.39 -6.37 -7.92
C HIS A 137 -6.99 -7.76 -7.69
N ALA A 138 -7.29 -8.49 -8.77
CA ALA A 138 -7.99 -9.78 -8.70
C ALA A 138 -7.22 -10.81 -7.86
N GLY A 139 -5.88 -10.78 -7.92
CA GLY A 139 -5.02 -11.62 -7.09
C GLY A 139 -5.19 -11.38 -5.59
N ILE A 140 -5.33 -10.12 -5.16
CA ILE A 140 -5.56 -9.76 -3.75
C ILE A 140 -6.94 -10.22 -3.31
N ILE A 141 -7.98 -9.89 -4.08
CA ILE A 141 -9.36 -10.23 -3.73
C ILE A 141 -9.50 -11.75 -3.53
N LYS A 142 -8.93 -12.55 -4.45
CA LYS A 142 -8.96 -14.00 -4.33
C LYS A 142 -8.17 -14.50 -3.12
N ALA A 143 -6.97 -13.96 -2.87
CA ALA A 143 -6.14 -14.35 -1.73
C ALA A 143 -6.79 -14.02 -0.37
N VAL A 144 -7.43 -12.85 -0.27
CA VAL A 144 -8.15 -12.41 0.93
C VAL A 144 -9.39 -13.26 1.20
N ASN A 145 -10.17 -13.59 0.17
CA ASN A 145 -11.38 -14.39 0.34
C ASN A 145 -11.09 -15.83 0.83
N GLU A 146 -9.88 -16.34 0.58
CA GLU A 146 -9.43 -17.64 1.09
C GLU A 146 -8.73 -17.56 2.45
N SER A 147 -8.51 -16.37 3.00
CA SER A 147 -7.90 -16.17 4.32
C SER A 147 -8.97 -15.94 5.37
N SER A 148 -8.92 -16.73 6.44
CA SER A 148 -9.83 -16.60 7.58
C SER A 148 -9.59 -15.34 8.42
N GLU A 149 -8.45 -14.69 8.26
CA GLU A 149 -7.97 -13.57 9.09
C GLU A 149 -8.55 -12.23 8.68
N PHE A 150 -8.96 -12.09 7.42
CA PHE A 150 -9.53 -10.86 6.86
C PHE A 150 -11.04 -10.96 6.61
N VAL A 151 -11.68 -11.94 7.24
CA VAL A 151 -13.12 -12.22 7.20
C VAL A 151 -13.67 -12.19 8.63
N PRO A 152 -14.90 -11.67 8.85
CA PRO A 152 -15.51 -11.66 10.18
C PRO A 152 -15.61 -13.08 10.78
N PRO A 153 -15.40 -13.23 12.10
CA PRO A 153 -15.14 -12.19 13.09
C PRO A 153 -13.65 -11.81 13.27
N ASN A 154 -12.72 -12.46 12.55
CA ASN A 154 -11.28 -12.29 12.79
C ASN A 154 -10.72 -10.98 12.22
N GLY A 155 -11.33 -10.45 11.17
CA GLY A 155 -10.93 -9.19 10.56
C GLY A 155 -11.88 -8.82 9.44
N VAL A 156 -11.54 -7.77 8.69
CA VAL A 156 -12.28 -7.39 7.50
C VAL A 156 -11.34 -6.94 6.41
N HIS A 157 -11.84 -6.94 5.18
CA HIS A 157 -11.16 -6.34 4.05
C HIS A 157 -11.99 -5.23 3.44
N ARG A 158 -11.36 -4.12 3.08
CA ARG A 158 -11.94 -2.92 2.48
C ARG A 158 -11.14 -2.52 1.24
N TYR A 159 -11.83 -1.94 0.27
CA TYR A 159 -11.22 -1.39 -0.94
C TYR A 159 -10.80 0.04 -0.71
N CYS A 160 -9.62 0.38 -1.20
CA CYS A 160 -9.18 1.76 -1.35
C CYS A 160 -10.17 2.54 -2.22
N LEU A 161 -10.79 3.58 -1.65
CA LEU A 161 -11.78 4.40 -2.32
C LEU A 161 -11.21 5.07 -3.57
N ARG A 162 -9.94 5.51 -3.53
CA ARG A 162 -9.24 6.06 -4.70
C ARG A 162 -9.25 5.07 -5.87
N HIS A 163 -8.99 3.79 -5.59
CA HIS A 163 -9.02 2.73 -6.60
C HIS A 163 -10.45 2.40 -7.06
N VAL A 164 -11.45 2.46 -6.16
CA VAL A 164 -12.86 2.35 -6.55
C VAL A 164 -13.25 3.46 -7.53
N CYS A 165 -12.94 4.71 -7.21
CA CYS A 165 -13.21 5.86 -8.07
C CYS A 165 -12.43 5.80 -9.38
N SER A 166 -11.19 5.31 -9.36
CA SER A 166 -10.38 5.12 -10.58
C SER A 166 -10.99 4.08 -11.51
N ASN A 167 -11.37 2.90 -10.98
CA ASN A 167 -12.03 1.85 -11.76
C ASN A 167 -13.41 2.29 -12.25
N PHE A 168 -14.14 3.07 -11.46
CA PHE A 168 -15.41 3.67 -11.90
C PHE A 168 -15.18 4.65 -13.06
N ASN A 169 -14.18 5.53 -12.95
CA ASN A 169 -13.89 6.52 -13.97
C ASN A 169 -13.31 5.93 -15.26
N SER A 170 -12.65 4.77 -15.22
CA SER A 170 -12.18 4.10 -16.45
C SER A 170 -13.34 3.66 -17.36
N HIS A 171 -14.52 3.39 -16.77
CA HIS A 171 -15.73 2.98 -17.50
C HIS A 171 -16.58 4.18 -17.94
N HIS A 172 -16.72 5.19 -17.07
CA HIS A 172 -17.63 6.32 -17.34
C HIS A 172 -16.96 7.57 -17.88
N LYS A 173 -15.64 7.74 -17.65
CA LYS A 173 -14.82 8.87 -18.11
C LYS A 173 -15.49 10.25 -17.90
N ASN A 174 -16.06 10.46 -16.71
CA ASN A 174 -16.83 11.66 -16.39
C ASN A 174 -16.40 12.19 -15.01
N ILE A 175 -15.92 13.44 -14.99
CA ILE A 175 -15.34 14.08 -13.80
C ILE A 175 -16.41 14.30 -12.71
N VAL A 176 -17.63 14.69 -13.08
CA VAL A 176 -18.74 14.90 -12.14
C VAL A 176 -19.14 13.59 -11.48
N LEU A 177 -19.32 12.53 -12.28
CA LEU A 177 -19.65 11.21 -11.74
C LEU A 177 -18.51 10.66 -10.85
N LYS A 178 -17.25 10.94 -11.20
CA LYS A 178 -16.09 10.57 -10.37
C LYS A 178 -16.10 11.30 -9.02
N ASP A 179 -16.41 12.60 -9.00
CA ASP A 179 -16.58 13.38 -7.78
C ASP A 179 -17.73 12.82 -6.91
N LEU A 180 -18.89 12.56 -7.53
CA LEU A 180 -20.03 11.96 -6.83
C LEU A 180 -19.69 10.58 -6.25
N CYS A 181 -18.94 9.75 -6.97
CA CYS A 181 -18.46 8.46 -6.47
C CYS A 181 -17.57 8.63 -5.22
N TRP A 182 -16.64 9.60 -5.23
CA TRP A 182 -15.81 9.91 -4.06
C TRP A 182 -16.65 10.40 -2.89
N ARG A 183 -17.59 11.34 -3.14
CA ARG A 183 -18.51 11.87 -2.13
C ARG A 183 -19.37 10.76 -1.52
N ALA A 184 -19.92 9.86 -2.33
CA ALA A 184 -20.67 8.70 -1.84
C ALA A 184 -19.80 7.80 -0.96
N GLY A 185 -18.61 7.43 -1.43
CA GLY A 185 -17.74 6.51 -0.68
C GLY A 185 -17.18 7.09 0.62
N SER A 186 -17.03 8.41 0.71
CA SER A 186 -16.49 9.12 1.88
C SER A 186 -17.55 9.58 2.88
N GLU A 187 -18.83 9.43 2.57
CA GLU A 187 -19.93 9.87 3.43
C GLU A 187 -20.13 8.94 4.64
N TYR A 188 -20.39 9.51 5.81
CA TYR A 188 -20.53 8.77 7.07
C TYR A 188 -21.98 8.46 7.43
N GLN A 189 -22.94 9.17 6.82
CA GLN A 189 -24.35 8.99 7.10
C GLN A 189 -25.05 8.26 5.96
N ILE A 190 -25.71 7.13 6.27
CA ILE A 190 -26.46 6.33 5.29
C ILE A 190 -27.46 7.18 4.51
N ARG A 191 -28.19 8.08 5.18
CA ARG A 191 -29.14 9.00 4.53
C ARG A 191 -28.48 9.88 3.46
N LYS A 192 -27.30 10.44 3.75
CA LYS A 192 -26.58 11.31 2.80
C LYS A 192 -25.96 10.48 1.68
N PHE A 193 -25.43 9.30 1.99
CA PHE A 193 -24.97 8.34 0.99
C PHE A 193 -26.08 8.01 -0.01
N ASN A 194 -27.28 7.64 0.46
CA ASN A 194 -28.42 7.31 -0.40
C ASN A 194 -28.81 8.49 -1.30
N ARG A 195 -28.79 9.73 -0.78
CA ARG A 195 -29.04 10.94 -1.57
C ARG A 195 -28.04 11.08 -2.72
N ILE A 196 -26.75 10.86 -2.46
CA ILE A 196 -25.71 10.95 -3.50
C ILE A 196 -25.85 9.80 -4.52
N MET A 197 -26.22 8.60 -4.08
CA MET A 197 -26.47 7.47 -4.99
C MET A 197 -27.66 7.74 -5.93
N GLU A 198 -28.74 8.34 -5.45
CA GLU A 198 -29.86 8.78 -6.30
C GLU A 198 -29.45 9.90 -7.27
N GLU A 199 -28.59 10.83 -6.84
CA GLU A 199 -28.01 11.85 -7.73
C GLU A 199 -27.21 11.20 -8.88
N ILE A 200 -26.35 10.22 -8.57
CA ILE A 200 -25.61 9.43 -9.56
C ILE A 200 -26.57 8.72 -10.53
N LYS A 201 -27.65 8.14 -10.01
CA LYS A 201 -28.67 7.44 -10.81
C LYS A 201 -29.38 8.40 -11.78
N GLY A 202 -29.71 9.61 -11.33
CA GLY A 202 -30.28 10.67 -12.15
C GLY A 202 -29.35 11.14 -13.27
N HIS A 203 -28.03 11.15 -13.03
CA HIS A 203 -27.04 11.43 -14.08
C HIS A 203 -26.87 10.28 -15.06
N LYS A 204 -26.71 9.04 -14.57
CA LYS A 204 -26.54 7.85 -15.40
C LYS A 204 -26.87 6.56 -14.64
N LEU A 205 -27.92 5.85 -15.07
CA LEU A 205 -28.34 4.58 -14.45
C LEU A 205 -27.25 3.50 -14.46
N GLU A 206 -26.44 3.41 -15.52
CA GLU A 206 -25.32 2.47 -15.58
C GLU A 206 -24.26 2.74 -14.51
N ALA A 207 -24.03 4.03 -14.19
CA ALA A 207 -23.07 4.43 -13.18
C ALA A 207 -23.54 4.04 -11.76
N PHE A 208 -24.83 4.24 -11.49
CA PHE A 208 -25.45 3.73 -10.27
C PHE A 208 -25.32 2.20 -10.17
N THR A 209 -25.69 1.49 -11.24
CA THR A 209 -25.63 0.02 -11.30
C THR A 209 -24.22 -0.51 -11.09
N PHE A 210 -23.20 0.17 -11.63
CA PHE A 210 -21.80 -0.19 -11.40
C PHE A 210 -21.43 -0.15 -9.91
N LEU A 211 -21.81 0.92 -9.20
CA LEU A 211 -21.48 1.10 -7.78
C LEU A 211 -22.31 0.20 -6.88
N ASP A 212 -23.59 -0.03 -7.20
CA ASP A 212 -24.49 -0.85 -6.39
C ASP A 212 -24.10 -2.34 -6.39
N ARG A 213 -23.45 -2.81 -7.47
CA ARG A 213 -22.85 -4.15 -7.54
C ARG A 213 -21.68 -4.37 -6.58
N ILE A 214 -21.04 -3.29 -6.12
CA ILE A 214 -19.92 -3.39 -5.16
C ILE A 214 -20.52 -3.42 -3.76
N ASN A 215 -20.23 -4.48 -2.98
CA ASN A 215 -20.66 -4.57 -1.59
C ASN A 215 -20.34 -3.26 -0.83
N LYS A 216 -21.38 -2.60 -0.32
CA LYS A 216 -21.31 -1.25 0.28
C LYS A 216 -20.34 -1.19 1.46
N GLU A 217 -20.22 -2.25 2.25
CA GLU A 217 -19.25 -2.32 3.36
C GLU A 217 -17.81 -2.23 2.87
N LYS A 218 -17.51 -2.79 1.69
CA LYS A 218 -16.15 -2.83 1.14
C LYS A 218 -15.64 -1.44 0.77
N TRP A 219 -16.48 -0.51 0.31
CA TRP A 219 -16.01 0.75 -0.28
C TRP A 219 -16.54 2.02 0.39
N THR A 220 -17.68 1.97 1.08
CA THR A 220 -18.30 3.16 1.69
C THR A 220 -17.94 3.31 3.16
N ALA A 221 -17.80 4.55 3.64
CA ALA A 221 -17.60 4.84 5.05
C ALA A 221 -18.88 4.66 5.87
N SER A 222 -20.06 4.99 5.32
CA SER A 222 -21.34 4.89 6.02
C SER A 222 -21.77 3.47 6.38
N HIS A 223 -21.31 2.46 5.62
CA HIS A 223 -21.57 1.04 5.88
C HIS A 223 -20.33 0.32 6.43
N ASP A 224 -19.27 1.07 6.78
CA ASP A 224 -18.01 0.46 7.19
C ASP A 224 -18.08 -0.16 8.57
N GLY A 225 -18.93 0.35 9.48
CA GLY A 225 -18.94 -0.09 10.89
C GLY A 225 -17.77 0.42 11.73
N GLY A 226 -16.94 1.33 11.19
CA GLY A 226 -15.78 1.92 11.88
C GLY A 226 -14.50 1.07 11.81
N TRP A 227 -14.52 -0.07 11.11
CA TRP A 227 -13.37 -0.96 10.91
C TRP A 227 -12.17 -0.24 10.29
N ARG A 228 -12.36 0.66 9.32
CA ARG A 228 -11.29 1.36 8.61
C ARG A 228 -10.69 2.55 9.39
N CYS A 229 -11.16 2.82 10.61
CA CYS A 229 -10.61 3.87 11.50
C CYS A 229 -10.47 5.26 10.83
N GLY A 230 -11.39 5.62 9.94
CA GLY A 230 -11.34 6.87 9.16
C GLY A 230 -10.53 6.81 7.87
N ILE A 231 -9.73 5.77 7.64
CA ILE A 231 -8.83 5.66 6.49
C ILE A 231 -9.57 5.10 5.28
N LEU A 232 -9.61 5.88 4.20
CA LEU A 232 -10.36 5.53 2.98
C LEU A 232 -9.46 5.00 1.85
N THR A 233 -8.14 5.15 1.95
CA THR A 233 -7.21 4.89 0.86
C THR A 233 -5.98 4.13 1.32
N THR A 234 -5.21 3.63 0.34
CA THR A 234 -3.91 2.95 0.51
C THR A 234 -2.74 3.93 0.63
N ASN A 235 -2.99 5.20 1.00
CA ASN A 235 -1.95 6.24 1.04
C ASN A 235 -0.75 5.85 1.92
N MET A 236 -0.96 5.02 2.94
CA MET A 236 0.07 4.58 3.88
C MET A 236 1.12 3.70 3.18
N SER A 237 0.68 2.67 2.47
CA SER A 237 1.58 1.80 1.69
C SER A 237 2.09 2.50 0.44
N GLU A 238 1.28 3.37 -0.19
CA GLU A 238 1.70 4.21 -1.32
C GLU A 238 2.80 5.22 -0.95
N CYS A 239 2.76 5.77 0.27
CA CYS A 239 3.78 6.69 0.79
C CYS A 239 5.14 5.98 0.89
N ILE A 240 5.19 4.80 1.51
CA ILE A 240 6.41 3.98 1.58
C ILE A 240 6.89 3.60 0.18
N ASN A 241 5.97 3.20 -0.70
CA ASN A 241 6.27 2.99 -2.11
C ASN A 241 6.94 4.22 -2.75
N GLY A 242 6.43 5.41 -2.48
CA GLY A 242 6.98 6.69 -2.95
C GLY A 242 8.40 6.94 -2.48
N VAL A 243 8.68 6.69 -1.19
CA VAL A 243 10.04 6.81 -0.64
C VAL A 243 10.99 5.80 -1.29
N LEU A 244 10.52 4.58 -1.55
CA LEU A 244 11.31 3.53 -2.20
C LEU A 244 11.47 3.72 -3.71
N LYS A 245 10.87 4.76 -4.33
CA LYS A 245 10.91 4.98 -5.79
C LYS A 245 12.34 5.04 -6.35
N GLY A 246 13.27 5.68 -5.65
CA GLY A 246 14.69 5.71 -6.02
C GLY A 246 15.39 4.35 -5.86
N ALA A 247 14.96 3.56 -4.88
CA ALA A 247 15.52 2.24 -4.57
C ALA A 247 15.10 1.15 -5.57
N ARG A 248 13.99 1.32 -6.29
CA ARG A 248 13.42 0.30 -7.21
C ARG A 248 14.35 -0.17 -8.34
N ARG A 249 15.43 0.56 -8.60
CA ARG A 249 16.45 0.23 -9.62
C ARG A 249 17.69 -0.40 -9.03
N LEU A 250 17.82 -0.47 -7.71
CA LEU A 250 19.00 -0.96 -7.01
C LEU A 250 19.00 -2.50 -6.88
N PRO A 251 20.16 -3.10 -6.62
CA PRO A 251 20.25 -4.53 -6.29
C PRO A 251 19.44 -4.88 -5.04
N VAL A 252 19.01 -6.15 -4.94
CA VAL A 252 18.05 -6.60 -3.93
C VAL A 252 18.51 -6.35 -2.48
N THR A 253 19.78 -6.58 -2.19
CA THR A 253 20.38 -6.33 -0.86
C THR A 253 20.29 -4.86 -0.48
N ALA A 254 20.53 -3.96 -1.43
CA ALA A 254 20.42 -2.51 -1.22
C ALA A 254 18.97 -2.08 -0.99
N ILE A 255 18.00 -2.71 -1.66
CA ILE A 255 16.58 -2.47 -1.38
C ILE A 255 16.26 -2.83 0.08
N VAL A 256 16.69 -4.00 0.55
CA VAL A 256 16.47 -4.43 1.94
C VAL A 256 17.17 -3.50 2.93
N GLU A 257 18.41 -3.10 2.63
CA GLU A 257 19.13 -2.10 3.43
C GLU A 257 18.37 -0.78 3.52
N ILE A 258 17.83 -0.28 2.41
CA ILE A 258 17.01 0.94 2.44
C ILE A 258 15.76 0.72 3.29
N THR A 259 15.08 -0.44 3.24
CA THR A 259 13.94 -0.67 4.14
C THR A 259 14.34 -0.66 5.62
N LEU A 260 15.54 -1.14 5.96
CA LEU A 260 16.09 -1.05 7.31
C LEU A 260 16.35 0.42 7.69
N GLN A 261 16.96 1.20 6.80
CA GLN A 261 17.23 2.63 7.03
C GLN A 261 15.97 3.47 7.15
N LEU A 262 14.95 3.21 6.31
CA LEU A 262 13.65 3.88 6.41
C LEU A 262 12.97 3.62 7.74
N THR A 263 13.08 2.39 8.23
CA THR A 263 12.51 2.01 9.52
C THR A 263 13.29 2.66 10.68
N LYS A 264 14.60 2.87 10.53
CA LYS A 264 15.44 3.59 11.51
C LYS A 264 15.22 5.11 11.52
N TYR A 265 15.08 5.71 10.34
CA TYR A 265 15.12 7.16 10.13
C TYR A 265 13.86 7.88 10.65
N ASP A 266 12.74 7.17 10.81
CA ASP A 266 11.45 7.76 11.24
C ASP A 266 11.30 7.93 12.77
N HIS A 267 12.34 7.62 13.56
CA HIS A 267 12.27 7.71 15.03
C HIS A 267 12.56 9.12 15.61
N LEU A 268 13.10 10.06 14.82
CA LEU A 268 13.69 11.31 15.35
C LEU A 268 12.96 12.62 14.99
N GLN A 269 12.06 12.65 14.00
CA GLN A 269 11.58 13.92 13.43
C GLN A 269 10.29 14.51 14.03
N GLN A 270 9.63 13.85 15.00
CA GLN A 270 8.53 14.35 15.87
C GLN A 270 7.63 15.49 15.32
N SER A 271 7.26 15.53 14.03
CA SER A 271 6.33 16.56 13.53
C SER A 271 5.75 16.28 12.16
N ALA A 272 4.43 16.45 12.05
CA ALA A 272 3.75 16.91 10.85
C ALA A 272 2.45 17.61 11.29
N SER A 273 2.27 18.87 10.92
CA SER A 273 1.05 19.64 11.15
C SER A 273 0.18 19.58 9.91
N VAL A 274 -1.09 19.17 10.05
CA VAL A 274 -2.09 19.29 8.98
C VAL A 274 -3.18 20.25 9.43
N VAL A 275 -3.22 21.43 8.81
CA VAL A 275 -4.30 22.40 8.96
C VAL A 275 -5.49 21.92 8.12
N THR A 276 -6.61 21.60 8.76
CA THR A 276 -7.87 21.31 8.07
C THR A 276 -8.74 22.57 8.04
N LYS A 277 -9.08 23.06 6.84
CA LYS A 277 -10.09 24.11 6.67
C LYS A 277 -11.47 23.50 6.84
N ARG A 278 -12.25 24.00 7.82
CA ARG A 278 -13.69 23.75 7.92
C ARG A 278 -14.40 24.47 6.77
N GLN A 279 -15.15 23.73 5.95
CA GLN A 279 -16.23 24.33 5.15
C GLN A 279 -17.49 24.46 6.01
N GLN A 280 -18.13 25.63 5.91
CA GLN A 280 -19.29 26.08 6.67
C GLN A 280 -20.63 25.49 6.17
N GLY A 281 -21.60 25.42 7.10
CA GLY A 281 -23.07 25.30 6.92
C GLY A 281 -23.60 23.88 6.65
N LEU A 282 -24.70 23.34 7.22
CA LEU A 282 -25.85 23.80 8.02
C LEU A 282 -26.51 22.56 8.69
N GLY A 283 -27.25 22.72 9.80
CA GLY A 283 -28.35 21.82 10.21
C GLY A 283 -28.56 21.57 11.71
N PHE A 284 -29.75 21.93 12.22
CA PHE A 284 -30.36 21.47 13.49
C PHE A 284 -30.80 20.01 13.37
N ASN A 285 -29.86 19.06 13.35
CA ASN A 285 -30.20 17.64 13.34
C ASN A 285 -30.04 17.05 14.74
N THR A 286 -31.09 16.40 15.23
CA THR A 286 -31.02 15.61 16.47
C THR A 286 -30.13 14.40 16.24
N HIS A 287 -29.04 14.30 17.01
CA HIS A 287 -28.13 13.17 16.99
C HIS A 287 -28.29 12.34 18.25
N VAL A 288 -28.42 11.02 18.08
CA VAL A 288 -28.49 10.08 19.20
C VAL A 288 -27.07 9.71 19.59
N VAL A 289 -26.73 9.87 20.87
CA VAL A 289 -25.44 9.46 21.43
C VAL A 289 -25.69 8.33 22.41
N LYS A 290 -24.99 7.21 22.22
CA LYS A 290 -25.02 6.06 23.12
C LYS A 290 -23.66 5.94 23.79
N LEU A 291 -23.53 6.50 24.99
CA LEU A 291 -22.24 6.54 25.71
C LEU A 291 -21.69 5.14 26.03
N ALA A 292 -22.56 4.21 26.44
CA ALA A 292 -22.16 2.84 26.78
C ALA A 292 -21.45 2.13 25.62
N ASN A 293 -21.92 2.38 24.39
CA ASN A 293 -21.35 1.79 23.19
C ASN A 293 -20.26 2.66 22.54
N ARG A 294 -20.04 3.88 23.06
CA ARG A 294 -19.21 4.92 22.44
C ARG A 294 -19.64 5.25 21.01
N GLU A 295 -20.95 5.38 20.81
CA GLU A 295 -21.54 5.60 19.48
C GLU A 295 -22.26 6.93 19.37
N CYS A 296 -22.26 7.49 18.16
CA CYS A 296 -23.09 8.65 17.82
C CYS A 296 -23.68 8.46 16.42
N SER A 297 -24.96 8.78 16.25
CA SER A 297 -25.66 8.67 14.95
C SER A 297 -25.08 9.57 13.84
N CYS A 298 -24.16 10.48 14.18
CA CYS A 298 -23.39 11.21 13.17
C CYS A 298 -22.27 10.38 12.51
N GLY A 299 -21.97 9.17 13.01
CA GLY A 299 -20.97 8.23 12.49
C GLY A 299 -19.51 8.54 12.90
N LYS A 300 -19.21 9.80 13.23
CA LYS A 300 -17.83 10.25 13.51
C LYS A 300 -17.15 9.51 14.66
N TRP A 301 -17.88 9.24 15.75
CA TRP A 301 -17.26 8.62 16.93
C TRP A 301 -16.83 7.18 16.65
N ASN A 302 -17.71 6.37 16.05
CA ASN A 302 -17.39 5.00 15.62
C ASN A 302 -16.20 5.00 14.64
N GLN A 303 -16.19 5.95 13.71
CA GLN A 303 -15.20 6.01 12.65
C GLN A 303 -13.80 6.40 13.15
N PHE A 304 -13.70 7.44 13.97
CA PHE A 304 -12.41 7.99 14.38
C PHE A 304 -11.93 7.45 15.72
N GLY A 305 -12.83 6.91 16.56
CA GLY A 305 -12.51 6.52 17.93
C GLY A 305 -12.27 7.70 18.88
N ILE A 306 -12.62 8.92 18.44
CA ILE A 306 -12.56 10.16 19.23
C ILE A 306 -14.01 10.68 19.36
N PRO A 307 -14.46 11.07 20.57
CA PRO A 307 -15.79 11.66 20.75
C PRO A 307 -16.00 12.86 19.82
N CYS A 308 -17.07 12.83 19.04
CA CYS A 308 -17.47 13.96 18.20
C CYS A 308 -18.03 15.11 19.04
N SER A 309 -18.27 16.29 18.43
CA SER A 309 -18.86 17.44 19.13
C SER A 309 -20.20 17.12 19.83
N HIS A 310 -21.01 16.23 19.26
CA HIS A 310 -22.26 15.78 19.89
C HIS A 310 -21.99 14.92 21.14
N ALA A 311 -21.07 13.96 21.03
CA ALA A 311 -20.68 13.11 22.13
C ALA A 311 -20.03 13.91 23.27
N GLN A 312 -19.18 14.88 22.95
CA GLN A 312 -18.59 15.80 23.92
C GLN A 312 -19.65 16.59 24.67
N LYS A 313 -20.67 17.10 23.97
CA LYS A 313 -21.80 17.82 24.59
C LYS A 313 -22.60 16.92 25.53
N VAL A 314 -22.83 15.66 25.16
CA VAL A 314 -23.49 14.68 26.03
C VAL A 314 -22.61 14.31 27.22
N CYS A 315 -21.32 14.03 27.03
CA CYS A 315 -20.39 13.79 28.13
C CYS A 315 -20.37 14.95 29.13
N ALA A 316 -20.35 16.20 28.65
CA ALA A 316 -20.42 17.38 29.50
C ALA A 316 -21.74 17.46 30.30
N ALA A 317 -22.87 17.16 29.67
CA ALA A 317 -24.18 17.15 30.34
C ALA A 317 -24.29 16.07 31.43
N TYR A 318 -23.55 14.96 31.31
CA TYR A 318 -23.52 13.86 32.28
C TYR A 318 -22.27 13.86 33.17
N ASN A 319 -21.46 14.93 33.18
CA ASN A 319 -20.21 15.04 33.95
C ASN A 319 -19.21 13.90 33.70
N ILE A 320 -19.16 13.40 32.47
CA ILE A 320 -18.22 12.36 32.04
C ILE A 320 -17.02 13.03 31.36
N ASN A 321 -15.80 12.63 31.74
CA ASN A 321 -14.60 13.07 31.06
C ASN A 321 -14.56 12.48 29.63
N ALA A 322 -14.79 13.30 28.61
CA ALA A 322 -14.77 12.85 27.21
C ALA A 322 -13.40 12.22 26.81
N ALA A 323 -12.29 12.65 27.42
CA ALA A 323 -10.97 12.09 27.13
C ALA A 323 -10.85 10.61 27.52
N SER A 324 -11.55 10.17 28.57
CA SER A 324 -11.54 8.76 29.00
C SER A 324 -12.28 7.82 28.03
N MET A 325 -12.95 8.38 27.01
CA MET A 325 -13.70 7.63 26.02
C MET A 325 -13.00 7.55 24.65
N VAL A 326 -11.81 8.14 24.53
CA VAL A 326 -10.94 8.03 23.35
C VAL A 326 -10.37 6.61 23.28
N LYS A 327 -10.16 6.06 22.07
CA LYS A 327 -9.53 4.75 21.90
C LYS A 327 -8.05 4.78 22.31
N ASP A 328 -7.59 3.71 22.95
CA ASP A 328 -6.28 3.63 23.63
C ASP A 328 -5.06 3.91 22.73
N TYR A 329 -5.16 3.65 21.42
CA TYR A 329 -4.07 3.90 20.47
C TYR A 329 -3.78 5.41 20.25
N TYR A 330 -4.59 6.31 20.79
CA TYR A 330 -4.30 7.76 20.84
C TYR A 330 -3.52 8.19 22.10
N ASP A 331 -3.27 7.30 23.06
CA ASP A 331 -2.52 7.60 24.27
C ASP A 331 -1.03 7.88 23.94
N VAL A 332 -0.42 8.84 24.63
CA VAL A 332 1.02 9.11 24.59
C VAL A 332 1.83 7.86 24.95
N ARG A 333 1.32 7.01 25.85
CA ARG A 333 1.93 5.71 26.17
C ARG A 333 1.92 4.77 24.96
N ALA A 334 0.83 4.74 24.19
CA ALA A 334 0.75 3.96 22.97
C ALA A 334 1.79 4.45 21.96
N TYR A 335 1.90 5.77 21.77
CA TYR A 335 2.94 6.37 20.93
C TYR A 335 4.36 5.95 21.35
N LYS A 336 4.72 6.16 22.64
CA LYS A 336 6.04 5.78 23.16
C LYS A 336 6.32 4.29 23.00
N ASN A 337 5.31 3.44 23.22
CA ASN A 337 5.47 2.00 23.10
C ASN A 337 5.62 1.54 21.64
N THR A 338 4.92 2.15 20.68
CA THR A 338 5.06 1.89 19.24
C THR A 338 6.52 1.99 18.80
N TYR A 339 7.24 3.00 19.29
CA TYR A 339 8.59 3.34 18.86
C TYR A 339 9.66 3.04 19.94
N SER A 340 9.32 2.22 20.94
CA SER A 340 10.19 1.97 22.10
C SER A 340 11.48 1.19 21.78
N LYS A 341 11.53 0.51 20.63
CA LYS A 341 12.64 -0.36 20.25
C LYS A 341 13.35 0.19 19.03
N ALA A 342 14.67 0.31 19.14
CA ALA A 342 15.53 0.75 18.05
C ALA A 342 16.08 -0.42 17.25
N LEU A 343 16.19 -0.23 15.93
CA LEU A 343 16.93 -1.13 15.05
C LEU A 343 18.43 -0.80 15.09
N GLN A 344 19.26 -1.83 15.20
CA GLN A 344 20.71 -1.74 15.22
C GLN A 344 21.31 -1.70 13.80
N PRO A 345 22.40 -0.95 13.59
CA PRO A 345 23.21 -1.03 12.37
C PRO A 345 23.73 -2.45 12.14
N VAL A 346 23.74 -2.87 10.87
CA VAL A 346 24.40 -4.10 10.44
C VAL A 346 25.86 -3.73 10.16
N GLN A 347 26.80 -4.49 10.69
CA GLN A 347 28.24 -4.26 10.47
C GLN A 347 28.67 -4.63 9.03
N SER A 348 29.93 -4.40 8.69
CA SER A 348 30.49 -4.76 7.38
C SER A 348 30.40 -6.27 7.11
N GLU A 349 30.45 -6.63 5.83
CA GLU A 349 30.27 -8.01 5.33
C GLU A 349 31.25 -9.03 5.93
N GLU A 350 32.43 -8.58 6.34
CA GLU A 350 33.47 -9.39 6.98
C GLU A 350 32.99 -10.07 8.28
N TYR A 351 31.99 -9.50 8.95
CA TYR A 351 31.45 -10.00 10.22
C TYR A 351 30.18 -10.85 10.07
N TRP A 352 29.76 -11.13 8.82
CA TRP A 352 28.53 -11.86 8.55
C TRP A 352 28.79 -13.36 8.54
N ASP A 353 27.98 -14.08 9.31
CA ASP A 353 28.07 -15.54 9.38
C ASP A 353 27.53 -16.20 8.11
N VAL A 354 27.98 -17.43 7.85
CA VAL A 354 27.38 -18.26 6.79
C VAL A 354 25.96 -18.66 7.22
N PRO A 355 24.92 -18.43 6.41
CA PRO A 355 23.54 -18.76 6.77
C PRO A 355 23.38 -20.25 7.01
N ASN A 356 22.70 -20.62 8.09
CA ASN A 356 22.26 -21.99 8.33
C ASN A 356 21.00 -22.31 7.50
N LEU A 357 21.15 -22.32 6.18
CA LEU A 357 20.10 -22.61 5.20
C LEU A 357 20.59 -23.73 4.31
N SER A 358 19.92 -24.88 4.35
CA SER A 358 20.35 -26.11 3.65
C SER A 358 20.49 -25.94 2.14
N TRP A 359 19.77 -24.98 1.55
CA TRP A 359 19.80 -24.66 0.12
C TRP A 359 20.81 -23.58 -0.27
N TYR A 360 21.46 -22.91 0.70
CA TYR A 360 22.30 -21.74 0.42
C TYR A 360 23.56 -22.10 -0.38
N THR A 361 24.22 -23.22 -0.05
CA THR A 361 25.45 -23.67 -0.71
C THR A 361 25.23 -24.12 -2.15
N THR A 362 23.98 -24.39 -2.54
CA THR A 362 23.59 -24.82 -3.89
C THR A 362 22.69 -23.78 -4.60
N LEU A 363 22.68 -22.54 -4.11
CA LEU A 363 21.94 -21.44 -4.74
C LEU A 363 22.60 -21.08 -6.10
N LEU A 364 21.84 -21.17 -7.19
CA LEU A 364 22.37 -20.87 -8.52
C LEU A 364 22.59 -19.37 -8.76
N PHE A 365 23.57 -19.05 -9.61
CA PHE A 365 23.83 -17.72 -10.17
C PHE A 365 22.84 -17.34 -11.31
N VAL A 366 21.76 -18.10 -11.48
CA VAL A 366 20.86 -17.98 -12.63
C VAL A 366 19.69 -17.05 -12.28
N PRO A 367 19.25 -16.18 -13.22
CA PRO A 367 18.06 -15.36 -13.11
C PRO A 367 16.93 -15.99 -12.30
N LEU A 368 16.31 -15.21 -11.43
CA LEU A 368 15.08 -15.59 -10.73
C LEU A 368 13.88 -15.93 -11.66
N HIS A 369 14.07 -15.95 -12.98
CA HIS A 369 13.16 -16.53 -13.96
C HIS A 369 13.95 -16.92 -15.23
N VAL A 370 14.08 -18.22 -15.49
CA VAL A 370 14.07 -18.74 -16.86
C VAL A 370 12.95 -19.77 -16.91
N GLN A 371 11.76 -19.34 -17.35
CA GLN A 371 10.85 -20.28 -17.98
C GLN A 371 11.25 -20.37 -19.44
N VAL A 372 11.77 -21.53 -19.81
CA VAL A 372 11.77 -21.98 -21.20
C VAL A 372 10.32 -22.21 -21.57
N GLU A 373 9.77 -21.37 -22.43
CA GLU A 373 8.79 -21.76 -23.45
C GLU A 373 8.93 -20.78 -24.62
N ALA A 374 9.46 -21.29 -25.73
CA ALA A 374 9.64 -20.55 -26.96
C ALA A 374 8.25 -20.20 -27.55
N LYS A 375 7.83 -18.95 -27.41
CA LYS A 375 6.83 -18.37 -28.30
C LYS A 375 7.55 -17.46 -29.28
N HIS A 376 7.73 -17.95 -30.50
CA HIS A 376 8.14 -17.13 -31.64
C HIS A 376 7.11 -16.01 -31.84
N HIS A 377 7.41 -14.81 -31.35
CA HIS A 377 6.78 -13.60 -31.87
C HIS A 377 7.68 -13.04 -32.97
N VAL A 378 7.22 -13.22 -34.21
CA VAL A 378 7.75 -12.51 -35.37
C VAL A 378 7.48 -11.01 -35.15
N PHE A 379 8.52 -10.24 -34.86
CA PHE A 379 8.44 -8.79 -34.89
C PHE A 379 8.50 -8.32 -36.35
N ARG A 380 7.36 -7.88 -36.90
CA ARG A 380 7.36 -6.99 -38.07
C ARG A 380 7.69 -5.58 -37.58
N THR A 381 8.92 -5.15 -37.80
CA THR A 381 9.30 -3.74 -37.63
C THR A 381 8.65 -2.92 -38.75
N ARG A 382 7.67 -2.08 -38.40
CA ARG A 382 7.23 -0.99 -39.29
C ARG A 382 8.21 0.17 -39.10
N TRP A 383 9.13 0.31 -40.04
CA TRP A 383 9.98 1.49 -40.18
C TRP A 383 9.08 2.72 -40.41
N ILE A 384 9.10 3.67 -39.48
CA ILE A 384 8.64 5.04 -39.71
C ILE A 384 9.91 5.82 -40.02
N GLY A 385 10.24 5.87 -41.32
CA GLY A 385 11.29 6.75 -41.84
C GLY A 385 10.69 8.12 -42.14
N ASP A 386 11.41 9.15 -41.71
CA ASP A 386 11.18 10.56 -42.01
C ASP A 386 10.80 10.81 -43.47
N LYS A 387 9.67 11.50 -43.66
CA LYS A 387 9.41 12.34 -44.82
C LYS A 387 8.69 13.59 -44.36
N ARG A 388 9.49 14.62 -44.03
CA ARG A 388 9.09 16.02 -44.22
C ARG A 388 10.21 16.72 -44.96
N GLU A 389 9.78 17.58 -45.86
CA GLU A 389 10.55 18.52 -46.69
C GLU A 389 11.19 17.94 -47.96
N GLN A 390 10.45 18.03 -49.07
CA GLN A 390 10.72 19.05 -50.10
C GLN A 390 9.69 18.92 -51.24
N ASP A 391 8.70 19.81 -51.23
CA ASP A 391 8.11 20.39 -52.43
C ASP A 391 8.02 21.90 -52.16
N ASN A 392 9.09 22.61 -52.54
CA ASN A 392 9.05 24.00 -53.00
C ASN A 392 10.47 24.37 -53.47
N LYS A 393 10.63 24.37 -54.80
CA LYS A 393 11.77 24.93 -55.51
C LYS A 393 11.71 26.47 -55.53
N PRO A 394 12.84 27.16 -55.77
CA PRO A 394 12.99 28.60 -55.56
C PRO A 394 12.44 29.41 -56.73
N ASN A 395 11.82 30.56 -56.42
CA ASN A 395 11.64 31.65 -57.37
C ASN A 395 12.89 32.52 -57.34
N GLU A 396 13.66 32.49 -58.43
CA GLU A 396 14.60 33.53 -58.78
C GLU A 396 13.86 34.79 -59.24
N GLU A 397 14.50 35.93 -58.99
CA GLU A 397 14.09 37.30 -59.26
C GLU A 397 14.03 37.64 -60.76
N GLU A 398 13.69 38.90 -61.04
CA GLU A 398 13.58 39.61 -62.34
C GLU A 398 12.18 39.61 -62.96
N ASN A 399 11.54 40.72 -63.33
CA ASN A 399 11.94 42.12 -63.41
C ASN A 399 10.66 42.99 -63.51
N LEU A 400 10.65 44.08 -62.76
CA LEU A 400 10.36 45.45 -63.22
C LEU A 400 9.41 45.66 -64.43
N GLN A 401 8.36 46.48 -64.18
CA GLN A 401 7.75 47.47 -65.09
C GLN A 401 6.97 46.85 -66.30
N ASP A 402 5.74 47.22 -66.64
CA ASP A 402 5.15 48.55 -66.72
C ASP A 402 3.61 48.48 -66.78
N ASN A 403 3.02 49.63 -66.43
CA ASN A 403 1.63 50.02 -66.64
C ASN A 403 1.24 50.09 -68.13
N GLN A 404 -0.09 50.19 -68.34
CA GLN A 404 -0.85 50.51 -69.56
C GLN A 404 -1.32 49.24 -70.31
N MET A 405 -2.62 48.99 -70.48
CA MET A 405 -3.70 49.92 -70.80
C MET A 405 -5.06 49.36 -70.36
#